data_AF-A0A1F9I3J2-F1
#
_entry.id   AF-A0A1F9I3J2-F1
#
_cell.length_a   1.000
_cell.length_b   1.000
_cell.length_c   1.000
_cell.angle_alpha   90.00
_cell.angle_beta   90.00
_cell.angle_gamma   90.00
#
_symmetry.space_group_name_H-M   'P 1'
#
loop_
_entity.id
_entity.type
_entity.pdbx_description
1 polymer ?
#
loop_
_entity_poly.entity_id
_entity_poly.type
_entity_poly.pdbx_seq_one_letter_code
_entity_poly.pdbx_strand_id
1 'polypeptide(L)' 'MENEPPGKNHPLFQLNNAIFTPHLGAVTREASKRAEWGAAEEVVRVLEGKSPKNPAVQLK' A
#
# COMPACT_ATOMS: atom_id res chain seq x y z
N MET A 1 5.09 -11.78 -11.88
CA MET A 1 4.93 -11.22 -10.52
C MET A 1 5.67 -12.15 -9.59
N GLU A 2 6.44 -11.59 -8.66
CA GLU A 2 6.95 -12.36 -7.54
C GLU A 2 5.79 -12.74 -6.60
N ASN A 3 5.87 -13.91 -5.96
CA ASN A 3 4.82 -14.37 -5.05
C ASN A 3 4.99 -13.75 -3.66
N GLU A 4 3.90 -13.21 -3.13
CA GLU A 4 3.81 -12.78 -1.73
C GLU A 4 2.72 -13.59 -1.01
N PRO A 5 3.06 -14.31 0.09
CA PRO A 5 4.41 -14.45 0.65
C PRO A 5 5.33 -15.30 -0.26
N PRO A 6 6.67 -15.09 -0.19
CA PRO A 6 7.61 -15.97 -0.89
C PRO A 6 7.47 -17.42 -0.42
N GLY A 7 7.77 -18.38 -1.30
CA GLY A 7 7.76 -19.80 -0.96
C GLY A 7 8.66 -20.10 0.25
N LYS A 8 8.28 -21.07 1.08
CA LYS A 8 9.03 -21.40 2.32
C LYS A 8 10.52 -21.69 2.09
N ASN A 9 10.88 -22.23 0.92
CA ASN A 9 12.24 -22.58 0.54
C ASN A 9 12.89 -21.53 -0.39
N HIS A 10 12.43 -20.26 -0.35
CA HIS A 10 12.95 -19.22 -1.22
C HIS A 10 14.45 -19.00 -0.97
N PRO A 11 15.31 -18.97 -2.01
CA PRO A 11 16.76 -18.92 -1.86
C PRO A 11 17.25 -17.71 -1.06
N LEU A 12 16.54 -16.58 -1.13
CA LEU A 12 16.89 -15.39 -0.35
C LEU A 12 16.79 -15.60 1.16
N PHE A 13 15.92 -16.50 1.65
CA PHE A 13 15.83 -16.81 3.10
C PHE A 13 17.05 -17.55 3.64
N GLN A 14 17.96 -18.03 2.78
CA GLN A 14 19.21 -18.69 3.18
C GLN A 14 20.39 -17.72 3.34
N LEU A 15 20.21 -16.43 3.05
CA LEU A 15 21.27 -15.42 3.10
C LEU A 15 21.46 -14.90 4.53
N ASN A 16 22.63 -15.14 5.12
CA ASN A 16 22.97 -14.71 6.48
C ASN A 16 23.09 -13.18 6.63
N ASN A 17 23.19 -12.45 5.52
CA ASN A 17 23.33 -10.99 5.46
C ASN A 17 22.02 -10.28 5.06
N ALA A 18 20.88 -10.98 5.07
CA ALA A 18 19.58 -10.42 4.72
C ALA A 18 18.61 -10.48 5.92
N ILE A 19 17.89 -9.39 6.15
CA ILE A 19 16.79 -9.30 7.12
C ILE A 19 15.50 -9.10 6.35
N PHE A 20 14.49 -9.94 6.63
CA PHE A 20 13.20 -9.90 5.95
C PHE A 20 12.12 -9.36 6.88
N THR A 21 11.22 -8.55 6.31
CA THR A 21 9.98 -8.14 6.97
C THR A 21 8.81 -8.52 6.07
N PRO A 22 7.68 -9.03 6.61
CA PRO A 22 6.59 -9.57 5.79
C PRO A 22 5.66 -8.46 5.30
N HIS A 23 6.17 -7.56 4.45
CA HIS A 23 5.44 -6.42 3.88
C HIS A 23 4.73 -5.56 4.93
N LEU A 24 5.40 -5.33 6.07
CA LEU A 24 4.84 -4.54 7.17
C LEU A 24 5.32 -3.08 7.18
N GLY A 25 5.99 -2.63 6.13
CA GLY A 25 6.63 -1.30 6.10
C GLY A 25 5.68 -0.14 6.37
N ALA A 26 4.41 -0.26 5.93
CA ALA A 26 3.38 0.76 6.13
C ALA A 26 2.44 0.46 7.31
N VAL A 27 2.62 -0.64 8.05
CA VAL A 27 1.67 -1.13 9.05
C VAL A 27 1.89 -0.44 10.39
N THR A 28 1.53 0.84 10.45
CA THR A 28 1.47 1.65 11.68
C THR A 28 0.04 2.17 11.87
N ARG A 29 -0.35 2.40 13.13
CA ARG A 29 -1.71 2.91 13.45
C ARG A 29 -1.98 4.25 12.76
N GLU A 30 -0.97 5.09 12.70
CA GLU A 30 -1.02 6.43 12.15
C GLU A 30 -1.11 6.40 10.63
N ALA A 31 -0.37 5.51 9.97
CA ALA A 31 -0.45 5.34 8.52
C ALA A 31 -1.81 4.76 8.10
N SER A 32 -2.30 3.72 8.77
CA SER A 32 -3.63 3.16 8.52
C SER A 32 -4.72 4.23 8.67
N LYS A 33 -4.72 4.98 9.78
CA LYS A 33 -5.70 6.05 10.00
C LYS A 33 -5.68 7.12 8.91
N ARG A 34 -4.49 7.56 8.46
CA ARG A 34 -4.38 8.55 7.37
C ARG A 34 -4.85 8.00 6.03
N ALA A 35 -4.51 6.74 5.71
CA ALA A 35 -4.91 6.10 4.46
C ALA A 35 -6.42 5.90 4.38
N GLU A 36 -7.02 5.34 5.45
CA GLU A 36 -8.46 5.11 5.55
C GLU A 36 -9.25 6.42 5.43
N TRP A 37 -8.86 7.44 6.20
CA TRP A 37 -9.51 8.74 6.17
C TRP A 37 -9.32 9.44 4.82
N GLY A 38 -8.10 9.44 4.27
CA GLY A 38 -7.82 10.03 2.97
C GLY A 38 -8.62 9.38 1.84
N ALA A 39 -8.79 8.06 1.86
CA ALA A 39 -9.63 7.36 0.90
C ALA A 39 -11.10 7.78 1.01
N ALA A 40 -11.65 7.85 2.23
CA ALA A 40 -13.02 8.29 2.46
C ALA A 40 -13.25 9.75 2.00
N GLU A 41 -12.31 10.65 2.30
CA GLU A 41 -12.37 12.06 1.86
C GLU A 41 -12.37 12.20 0.33
N GLU A 42 -11.58 11.39 -0.37
CA GLU A 42 -11.52 11.42 -1.84
C GLU A 42 -12.82 10.91 -2.47
N VAL A 43 -13.45 9.89 -1.87
CA VAL A 43 -14.78 9.41 -2.30
C VAL A 43 -15.81 10.54 -2.20
N VAL A 44 -15.88 11.22 -1.04
CA VAL A 44 -16.80 12.35 -0.85
C VAL A 44 -16.50 13.48 -1.85
N ARG A 45 -15.22 13.85 -2.03
CA ARG A 45 -14.80 14.90 -2.96
C ARG A 45 -15.32 14.66 -4.38
N VAL A 46 -15.20 13.44 -4.88
CA VAL A 46 -15.65 13.08 -6.24
C VAL A 46 -17.18 13.10 -6.33
N LEU A 47 -17.88 12.61 -5.30
CA LEU A 47 -19.35 12.67 -5.25
C LEU A 47 -19.87 14.11 -5.21
N GLU A 48 -19.10 15.06 -4.68
CA GLU A 48 -19.39 16.50 -4.74
C GLU A 48 -19.03 17.15 -6.09
N GLY A 49 -18.61 16.36 -7.10
CA GLY A 49 -18.25 16.85 -8.42
C GLY A 49 -16.87 17.51 -8.51
N LYS A 50 -16.03 17.39 -7.47
CA LYS A 50 -14.66 17.94 -7.47
C LYS A 50 -13.68 16.89 -8.00
N SER A 51 -12.59 17.33 -8.62
CA SER A 51 -11.51 16.42 -9.05
C SER A 51 -10.80 15.78 -7.85
N PRO A 52 -10.43 14.49 -7.90
CA PRO A 52 -9.65 13.85 -6.84
C PRO A 52 -8.26 14.51 -6.73
N LYS A 53 -7.71 14.58 -5.52
CA LYS A 53 -6.33 15.01 -5.26
C LYS A 53 -5.32 13.96 -5.71
N ASN A 54 -5.66 12.67 -5.61
CA ASN A 54 -4.77 11.55 -5.93
C ASN A 54 -5.37 10.66 -7.03
N PRO A 55 -5.47 11.14 -8.29
CA PRO A 55 -6.03 10.33 -9.38
C PRO A 55 -5.12 9.15 -9.71
N ALA A 56 -5.68 7.93 -9.73
CA ALA A 56 -4.97 6.75 -10.24
C ALA A 56 -4.72 6.83 -11.76
N VAL A 57 -5.64 7.48 -12.47
CA VAL A 57 -5.52 7.83 -13.89
C VAL A 57 -6.08 9.24 -14.10
N GLN A 58 -5.43 10.02 -14.94
CA GLN A 58 -5.95 11.33 -15.32
C GLN A 58 -6.88 11.14 -16.52
N LEU A 59 -8.19 11.29 -16.29
CA LEU A 59 -9.17 11.33 -17.37
C LEU A 59 -8.97 12.68 -18.09
N LYS A 60 -8.72 12.60 -19.40
CA LYS A 60 -8.63 13.77 -20.28
C LYS A 60 -9.97 14.46 -20.42
#